data_AF-A0A6A7RVY8-F1
#
_entry.id   AF-A0A6A7RVY8-F1
#
_cell.length_a   1.000
_cell.length_b   1.000
_cell.length_c   1.000
_cell.angle_alpha   90.00
_cell.angle_beta   90.00
_cell.angle_gamma   90.00
#
_symmetry.space_group_name_H-M   'P 1'
#
loop_
_entity.id
_entity.type
_entity.pdbx_description
1 polymer ?
#
loop_
_entity_poly.entity_id
_entity_poly.type
_entity_poly.pdbx_seq_one_letter_code
_entity_poly.pdbx_strand_id
1 'polypeptide(L)'
;CSRSGSHPYNLSLMASIIAHQGEAKAEQWAKGMVANFARAPKGGDTDQIRAVAAGECAVAVANTYYLARLMRSDKPEDRTTMDKIGIVWPDQQSYGAHINVSGGGVLKHAPHKEAALQFLEYLASDQAQRYFADGNNEWPVVVGMKIDNPALIALGKFKADPLPVGSLAMYRAKAQMIFDQVGYR
;
A
#
# COMPACT_ATOMS: atom_id res chain seq x y z
N CYS A 1 -1.59 -7.52 13.36
CA CYS A 1 -1.18 -8.55 12.40
C CYS A 1 -0.47 -7.90 11.23
N SER A 2 0.30 -8.69 10.48
CA SER A 2 0.86 -8.26 9.21
C SER A 2 1.03 -9.45 8.27
N ARG A 3 1.38 -9.16 7.03
CA ARG A 3 1.94 -10.10 6.06
C ARG A 3 3.47 -10.10 6.11
N SER A 4 4.10 -10.99 5.35
CA SER A 4 5.56 -11.11 5.31
C SER A 4 6.30 -9.77 5.11
N GLY A 5 7.38 -9.57 5.86
CA GLY A 5 8.27 -8.40 5.71
C GLY A 5 8.90 -8.33 4.32
N SER A 6 9.18 -9.49 3.70
CA SER A 6 9.75 -9.61 2.36
C SER A 6 8.76 -9.28 1.24
N HIS A 7 7.49 -9.02 1.56
CA HIS A 7 6.54 -8.59 0.55
C HIS A 7 6.88 -7.18 0.03
N PRO A 8 6.80 -6.91 -1.29
CA PRO A 8 7.16 -5.60 -1.86
C PRO A 8 6.52 -4.39 -1.19
N TYR A 9 5.28 -4.50 -0.69
CA TYR A 9 4.62 -3.42 0.05
C TYR A 9 5.32 -3.09 1.37
N ASN A 10 5.65 -4.11 2.16
CA ASN A 10 6.36 -3.94 3.42
C ASN A 10 7.81 -3.48 3.20
N LEU A 11 8.47 -3.97 2.14
CA LEU A 11 9.80 -3.48 1.75
C LEU A 11 9.79 -2.00 1.38
N SER A 12 8.77 -1.55 0.64
CA SER A 12 8.62 -0.13 0.28
C SER A 12 8.30 0.74 1.51
N LEU A 13 7.45 0.25 2.41
CA LEU A 13 7.15 0.94 3.67
C LEU A 13 8.41 1.04 4.56
N MET A 14 9.18 -0.04 4.67
CA MET A 14 10.45 0.01 5.41
C MET A 14 11.46 0.95 4.74
N ALA A 15 11.53 0.95 3.41
CA ALA A 15 12.37 1.89 2.67
C ALA A 15 12.00 3.35 2.96
N SER A 16 10.72 3.70 3.09
CA SER A 16 10.33 5.07 3.47
C SER A 16 10.68 5.40 4.92
N ILE A 17 10.56 4.44 5.84
CA ILE A 17 11.00 4.62 7.24
C ILE A 17 12.52 4.84 7.30
N ILE A 18 13.31 4.08 6.53
CA ILE A 18 14.77 4.30 6.42
C ILE A 18 15.06 5.69 5.84
N ALA A 19 14.35 6.10 4.79
CA ALA A 19 14.56 7.41 4.16
C ALA A 19 14.30 8.57 5.12
N HIS A 20 13.24 8.48 5.95
CA HIS A 20 12.89 9.54 6.90
C HIS A 20 13.70 9.50 8.20
N GLN A 21 14.01 8.31 8.72
CA GLN A 21 14.50 8.14 10.09
C GLN A 21 15.91 7.54 10.20
N GLY A 22 16.47 7.07 9.08
CA GLY A 22 17.75 6.35 9.04
C GLY A 22 17.63 4.89 9.48
N GLU A 23 18.65 4.09 9.13
CA GLU A 23 18.65 2.64 9.32
C GLU A 23 18.47 2.21 10.79
N ALA A 24 19.16 2.88 11.72
CA ALA A 24 19.12 2.52 13.14
C ALA A 24 17.71 2.65 13.75
N LYS A 25 16.99 3.74 13.42
CA LYS A 25 15.61 3.93 13.89
C LYS A 25 14.64 3.00 13.18
N ALA A 26 14.88 2.71 11.90
CA ALA A 26 14.09 1.74 11.14
C ALA A 26 14.21 0.32 11.72
N GLU A 27 15.40 -0.10 12.12
CA GLU A 27 15.62 -1.39 12.79
C GLU A 27 14.93 -1.44 14.16
N GLN A 28 15.02 -0.36 14.95
CA GLN A 28 14.32 -0.27 16.23
C GLN A 28 12.80 -0.37 16.05
N TRP A 29 12.25 0.33 15.05
CA TRP A 29 10.84 0.23 14.68
C TRP A 29 10.46 -1.21 14.30
N ALA A 30 11.28 -1.86 13.48
CA ALA A 30 11.03 -3.24 13.02
C ALA A 30 11.01 -4.24 14.19
N LYS A 31 11.95 -4.11 15.14
CA LYS A 31 11.96 -4.90 16.38
C LYS A 31 10.68 -4.69 17.18
N GLY A 32 10.23 -3.44 17.32
CA GLY A 32 8.97 -3.11 17.97
C GLY A 32 7.75 -3.74 17.29
N MET A 33 7.73 -3.78 15.96
CA MET A 33 6.66 -4.45 15.20
C MET A 33 6.64 -5.96 15.48
N VAL A 34 7.79 -6.62 15.39
CA VAL A 34 7.88 -8.08 15.64
C VAL A 34 7.48 -8.43 17.06
N ALA A 35 7.92 -7.67 18.06
CA ALA A 35 7.55 -7.87 19.46
C ALA A 35 6.04 -7.73 19.71
N ASN A 36 5.33 -6.95 18.88
CA ASN A 36 3.90 -6.68 19.01
C ASN A 36 3.02 -7.56 18.09
N PHE A 37 3.60 -8.54 17.39
CA PHE A 37 2.80 -9.44 16.57
C PHE A 37 1.96 -10.40 17.42
N ALA A 38 0.63 -10.28 17.28
CA ALA A 38 -0.31 -11.25 17.84
C ALA A 38 -0.16 -12.67 17.24
N ARG A 39 0.46 -12.78 16.05
CA ARG A 39 0.73 -14.03 15.33
C ARG A 39 1.88 -13.83 14.35
N ALA A 40 2.55 -14.92 13.97
CA ALA A 40 3.51 -14.88 12.87
C ALA A 40 2.83 -14.35 11.57
N PRO A 41 3.50 -13.50 10.78
CA PRO A 41 2.88 -12.95 9.57
C PRO A 41 2.52 -14.05 8.57
N LYS A 42 1.33 -13.96 7.98
CA LYS A 42 0.78 -14.95 7.03
C LYS A 42 -0.34 -14.34 6.21
N GLY A 43 -0.58 -14.88 5.02
CA GLY A 43 -1.66 -14.42 4.12
C GLY A 43 -1.40 -13.04 3.48
N GLY A 44 -2.42 -12.49 2.84
CA GLY A 44 -2.42 -11.16 2.23
C GLY A 44 -3.13 -10.11 3.10
N ASP A 45 -3.17 -8.87 2.61
CA ASP A 45 -3.80 -7.73 3.30
C ASP A 45 -5.28 -7.97 3.63
N THR A 46 -6.05 -8.58 2.73
CA THR A 46 -7.46 -8.96 3.01
C THR A 46 -7.57 -9.94 4.18
N ASP A 47 -6.62 -10.87 4.33
CA ASP A 47 -6.60 -11.77 5.48
C ASP A 47 -6.26 -11.03 6.77
N GLN A 48 -5.48 -9.94 6.69
CA GLN A 48 -5.18 -9.12 7.87
C GLN A 48 -6.39 -8.29 8.29
N ILE A 49 -7.11 -7.72 7.33
CA ILE A 49 -8.36 -7.00 7.59
C ILE A 49 -9.37 -7.93 8.26
N ARG A 50 -9.56 -9.14 7.73
CA ARG A 50 -10.44 -10.16 8.32
C ARG A 50 -9.97 -10.63 9.69
N ALA A 51 -8.65 -10.76 9.91
CA ALA A 51 -8.09 -11.09 11.22
C ALA A 51 -8.39 -10.02 12.26
N VAL A 52 -8.36 -8.73 11.88
CA VAL A 52 -8.76 -7.63 12.77
C VAL A 52 -10.26 -7.71 13.09
N ALA A 53 -11.11 -7.89 12.09
CA ALA A 53 -12.56 -8.01 12.29
C ALA A 53 -12.96 -9.24 13.13
N ALA A 54 -12.15 -10.30 13.10
CA ALA A 54 -12.31 -11.50 13.92
C ALA A 54 -11.74 -11.35 15.34
N GLY A 55 -11.02 -10.26 15.64
CA GLY A 55 -10.40 -10.05 16.94
C GLY A 55 -9.09 -10.83 17.16
N GLU A 56 -8.52 -11.46 16.13
CA GLU A 56 -7.22 -12.15 16.22
C GLU A 56 -6.07 -11.15 16.45
N CYS A 57 -6.25 -9.89 16.04
CA CYS A 57 -5.36 -8.79 16.39
C CYS A 57 -6.09 -7.44 16.36
N ALA A 58 -5.61 -6.47 17.13
CA ALA A 58 -6.25 -5.16 17.24
C ALA A 58 -6.03 -4.27 16.01
N VAL A 59 -4.85 -4.37 15.36
CA VAL A 59 -4.45 -3.48 14.25
C VAL A 59 -3.73 -4.28 13.17
N ALA A 60 -3.90 -3.88 11.92
CA ALA A 60 -3.12 -4.35 10.77
C ALA A 60 -2.75 -3.19 9.85
N VAL A 61 -1.68 -3.38 9.08
CA VAL A 61 -1.30 -2.49 7.97
C VAL A 61 -1.72 -3.17 6.67
N ALA A 62 -2.45 -2.43 5.83
CA ALA A 62 -2.98 -2.93 4.56
C ALA A 62 -3.07 -1.79 3.54
N ASN A 63 -2.89 -2.12 2.26
CA ASN A 63 -3.16 -1.19 1.17
C ASN A 63 -4.67 -0.88 1.09
N THR A 64 -4.97 0.38 0.80
CA THR A 64 -6.31 0.94 0.84
C THR A 64 -7.28 0.33 -0.15
N TYR A 65 -6.80 -0.09 -1.33
CA TYR A 65 -7.63 -0.73 -2.34
C TYR A 65 -8.22 -2.07 -1.86
N TYR A 66 -7.61 -2.75 -0.89
CA TYR A 66 -8.20 -3.95 -0.29
C TYR A 66 -9.38 -3.60 0.63
N LEU A 67 -9.30 -2.50 1.39
CA LEU A 67 -10.44 -2.00 2.17
C LEU A 67 -11.57 -1.59 1.23
N ALA A 68 -11.25 -0.81 0.20
CA ALA A 68 -12.24 -0.35 -0.77
C ALA A 68 -12.91 -1.51 -1.53
N ARG A 69 -12.15 -2.55 -1.87
CA ARG A 69 -12.70 -3.77 -2.47
C ARG A 69 -13.72 -4.47 -1.56
N LEU A 70 -13.45 -4.56 -0.26
CA LEU A 70 -14.40 -5.14 0.70
C LEU A 70 -15.62 -4.25 0.92
N MET A 71 -15.42 -2.93 1.00
CA MET A 71 -16.51 -1.94 1.12
C MET A 71 -17.47 -1.97 -0.07
N ARG A 72 -16.97 -2.29 -1.27
CA ARG A 72 -17.76 -2.41 -2.51
C ARG A 72 -18.25 -3.82 -2.80
N SER A 73 -18.00 -4.79 -1.92
CA SER A 73 -18.39 -6.18 -2.14
C SER A 73 -19.88 -6.39 -1.90
N ASP A 74 -20.51 -7.21 -2.76
CA ASP A 74 -21.88 -7.68 -2.56
C ASP A 74 -21.98 -8.87 -1.63
N LYS A 75 -20.84 -9.40 -1.17
CA LYS A 75 -20.79 -10.52 -0.25
C LYS A 75 -21.14 -10.07 1.17
N PRO A 76 -22.16 -10.65 1.83
CA PRO A 76 -22.54 -10.27 3.19
C PRO A 76 -21.40 -10.38 4.20
N GLU A 77 -20.51 -11.35 4.05
CA GLU A 77 -19.35 -11.55 4.91
C GLU A 77 -18.32 -10.42 4.82
N ASP A 78 -18.17 -9.80 3.65
CA ASP A 78 -17.24 -8.67 3.47
C ASP A 78 -17.82 -7.39 4.09
N ARG A 79 -19.14 -7.18 3.99
CA ARG A 79 -19.83 -6.07 4.66
C ARG A 79 -19.74 -6.19 6.18
N THR A 80 -20.05 -7.37 6.70
CA THR A 80 -19.92 -7.69 8.14
C THR A 80 -18.48 -7.52 8.63
N THR A 81 -17.49 -7.82 7.78
CA THR A 81 -16.08 -7.56 8.08
C THR A 81 -15.84 -6.05 8.23
N MET A 82 -16.29 -5.24 7.27
CA MET A 82 -16.06 -3.80 7.27
C MET A 82 -16.80 -3.05 8.39
N ASP A 83 -17.96 -3.53 8.83
CA ASP A 83 -18.70 -2.96 9.97
C ASP A 83 -17.90 -2.98 11.29
N LYS A 84 -16.85 -3.82 11.37
CA LYS A 84 -16.00 -3.99 12.55
C LYS A 84 -14.65 -3.28 12.42
N ILE A 85 -14.38 -2.58 11.31
CA ILE A 85 -13.06 -2.03 11.00
C ILE A 85 -13.07 -0.51 11.07
N GLY A 86 -12.22 0.03 11.94
CA GLY A 86 -11.81 1.44 11.89
C GLY A 86 -10.63 1.63 10.94
N ILE A 87 -10.55 2.80 10.30
CA ILE A 87 -9.51 3.15 9.34
C ILE A 87 -8.77 4.39 9.82
N VAL A 88 -7.44 4.35 9.79
CA VAL A 88 -6.58 5.45 10.24
C VAL A 88 -5.54 5.73 9.16
N TRP A 89 -5.42 7.01 8.79
CA TRP A 89 -4.29 7.51 8.02
C TRP A 89 -3.14 7.86 8.98
N PRO A 90 -1.99 7.18 8.91
CA PRO A 90 -0.85 7.47 9.78
C PRO A 90 -0.17 8.78 9.39
N ASP A 91 0.68 9.30 10.29
CA ASP A 91 1.65 10.37 10.01
C ASP A 91 1.07 11.70 9.49
N GLN A 92 -0.22 11.96 9.73
CA GLN A 92 -0.91 13.16 9.21
C GLN A 92 -0.38 14.48 9.78
N GLN A 93 0.28 14.44 10.95
CA GLN A 93 0.95 15.59 11.56
C GLN A 93 2.45 15.68 11.23
N SER A 94 3.01 14.69 10.53
CA SER A 94 4.43 14.62 10.17
C SER A 94 4.59 14.64 8.65
N TYR A 95 5.07 13.55 8.03
CA TYR A 95 5.37 13.46 6.60
C TYR A 95 4.12 13.21 5.75
N GLY A 96 3.08 12.59 6.32
CA GLY A 96 1.93 12.06 5.59
C GLY A 96 1.98 10.54 5.47
N ALA A 97 0.88 9.93 5.03
CA ALA A 97 0.79 8.49 4.84
C ALA A 97 1.66 8.02 3.67
N HIS A 98 2.41 6.93 3.87
CA HIS A 98 3.21 6.30 2.82
C HIS A 98 2.35 5.97 1.59
N ILE A 99 2.80 6.41 0.42
CA ILE A 99 2.20 6.08 -0.87
C ILE A 99 3.13 5.18 -1.69
N ASN A 100 2.52 4.33 -2.51
CA ASN A 100 3.20 3.51 -3.50
C ASN A 100 2.38 3.54 -4.80
N VAL A 101 2.93 3.01 -5.89
CA VAL A 101 2.31 3.12 -7.22
C VAL A 101 2.22 1.79 -7.94
N SER A 102 1.15 1.63 -8.70
CA SER A 102 1.11 0.75 -9.86
C SER A 102 1.85 1.44 -11.00
N GLY A 103 2.98 0.87 -11.42
CA GLY A 103 3.87 1.46 -12.43
C GLY A 103 3.99 0.62 -13.71
N GLY A 104 4.49 1.24 -14.77
CA GLY A 104 4.77 0.58 -16.04
C GLY A 104 6.03 1.13 -16.69
N GLY A 105 6.58 0.39 -17.66
CA GLY A 105 7.75 0.79 -18.42
C GLY A 105 7.88 -0.01 -19.72
N VAL A 106 8.57 0.58 -20.70
CA VAL A 106 8.85 -0.10 -21.97
C VAL A 106 10.11 -0.94 -21.82
N LEU A 107 10.01 -2.24 -22.15
CA LEU A 107 11.17 -3.14 -22.13
C LEU A 107 12.24 -2.68 -23.12
N LYS A 108 13.52 -2.87 -22.75
CA LYS A 108 14.68 -2.45 -23.55
C LYS A 108 14.66 -2.99 -24.99
N HIS A 109 14.10 -4.18 -25.19
CA HIS A 109 14.04 -4.89 -26.48
C HIS A 109 12.59 -5.13 -26.93
N ALA A 110 11.66 -4.23 -26.58
CA ALA A 110 10.27 -4.36 -27.00
C ALA A 110 10.16 -4.39 -28.55
N PRO A 111 9.55 -5.42 -29.16
CA PRO A 111 9.45 -5.54 -30.61
C PRO A 111 8.50 -4.51 -31.24
N HIS A 112 7.65 -3.88 -30.43
CA HIS A 112 6.71 -2.83 -30.82
C HIS A 112 6.84 -1.64 -29.86
N LYS A 113 7.98 -0.95 -29.91
CA LYS A 113 8.32 0.11 -28.96
C LYS A 113 7.33 1.27 -29.00
N GLU A 114 6.90 1.68 -30.20
CA GLU A 114 5.97 2.79 -30.42
C GLU A 114 4.60 2.47 -29.83
N ALA A 115 4.08 1.26 -30.06
CA ALA A 115 2.82 0.81 -29.48
C ALA A 115 2.89 0.72 -27.94
N ALA A 116 4.02 0.28 -27.39
CA ALA A 116 4.22 0.25 -25.94
C ALA A 116 4.25 1.67 -25.32
N LEU A 117 4.85 2.65 -26.01
CA LEU A 117 4.82 4.05 -25.59
C LEU A 117 3.39 4.60 -25.62
N GLN A 118 2.65 4.40 -26.71
CA GLN A 118 1.25 4.81 -26.83
C GLN A 118 0.38 4.18 -25.74
N PHE A 119 0.67 2.95 -25.34
CA PHE A 119 -0.03 2.29 -24.24
C PHE A 119 0.23 2.96 -22.88
N LEU A 120 1.48 3.34 -22.59
CA LEU A 120 1.79 4.08 -21.35
C LEU A 120 1.18 5.49 -21.34
N GLU A 121 1.19 6.18 -22.48
CA GLU A 121 0.50 7.47 -22.66
C GLU A 121 -1.01 7.33 -22.46
N TYR A 122 -1.61 6.27 -23.01
CA TYR A 122 -3.02 5.96 -22.78
C TYR A 122 -3.31 5.74 -21.29
N LEU A 123 -2.50 4.96 -20.57
CA LEU A 123 -2.67 4.74 -19.13
C LEU A 123 -2.59 6.03 -18.30
N ALA A 124 -1.88 7.05 -18.79
CA ALA A 124 -1.80 8.38 -18.19
C ALA A 124 -2.92 9.33 -18.64
N SER A 125 -3.85 8.90 -19.49
CA SER A 125 -5.00 9.72 -19.91
C SER A 125 -6.12 9.73 -18.87
N ASP A 126 -6.94 10.77 -18.88
CA ASP A 126 -8.16 10.87 -18.06
C ASP A 126 -9.07 9.64 -18.17
N GLN A 127 -9.24 9.13 -19.39
CA GLN A 127 -10.11 7.98 -19.64
C GLN A 127 -9.57 6.72 -18.95
N ALA A 128 -8.29 6.42 -19.14
CA ALA A 128 -7.69 5.24 -18.54
C ALA A 128 -7.57 5.38 -17.02
N GLN A 129 -7.28 6.57 -16.49
CA GLN A 129 -7.25 6.77 -15.04
C GLN A 129 -8.63 6.59 -14.41
N ARG A 130 -9.71 7.07 -15.05
CA ARG A 130 -11.08 6.79 -14.60
C ARG A 130 -11.42 5.31 -14.66
N TYR A 131 -11.04 4.61 -15.73
CA TYR A 131 -11.36 3.19 -15.86
C TYR A 131 -10.50 2.29 -14.97
N PHE A 132 -9.18 2.47 -15.02
CA PHE A 132 -8.18 1.60 -14.39
C PHE A 132 -8.02 1.85 -12.90
N ALA A 133 -7.87 3.12 -12.48
CA ALA A 133 -7.67 3.42 -11.06
C ALA A 133 -8.96 3.18 -10.27
N ASP A 134 -10.12 3.66 -10.75
CA ASP A 134 -11.40 3.39 -10.09
C ASP A 134 -11.76 1.89 -10.11
N GLY A 135 -11.54 1.24 -11.26
CA GLY A 135 -11.79 -0.20 -11.42
C GLY A 135 -10.99 -1.06 -10.44
N ASN A 136 -9.76 -0.65 -10.11
CA ASN A 136 -8.92 -1.34 -9.13
C ASN A 136 -9.02 -0.75 -7.71
N ASN A 137 -9.86 0.25 -7.47
CA ASN A 137 -9.95 1.00 -6.21
C ASN A 137 -8.64 1.68 -5.76
N GLU A 138 -7.86 2.16 -6.73
CA GLU A 138 -6.66 2.95 -6.50
C GLU A 138 -6.93 4.44 -6.72
N TRP A 139 -6.06 5.28 -6.16
CA TRP A 139 -6.10 6.72 -6.40
C TRP A 139 -5.49 7.06 -7.76
N PRO A 140 -6.13 7.90 -8.58
CA PRO A 140 -5.54 8.32 -9.84
C PRO A 140 -4.35 9.25 -9.62
N VAL A 141 -3.38 9.18 -10.55
CA VAL A 141 -2.16 10.00 -10.50
C VAL A 141 -2.27 11.31 -11.29
N VAL A 142 -3.25 11.40 -12.20
CA VAL A 142 -3.48 12.61 -13.01
C VAL A 142 -4.10 13.71 -12.15
N VAL A 143 -3.41 14.84 -12.08
CA VAL A 143 -3.80 16.00 -11.28
C VAL A 143 -5.15 16.56 -11.75
N GLY A 144 -6.03 16.87 -10.81
CA GLY A 144 -7.34 17.49 -11.11
C GLY A 144 -8.43 16.50 -11.53
N MET A 145 -8.11 15.20 -11.63
CA MET A 145 -9.17 14.21 -11.83
C MET A 145 -10.12 14.15 -10.65
N LYS A 146 -11.40 14.12 -10.96
CA LYS A 146 -12.46 13.85 -9.99
C LYS A 146 -12.43 12.37 -9.60
N ILE A 147 -12.44 12.10 -8.30
CA ILE A 147 -12.59 10.76 -7.76
C ILE A 147 -14.09 10.53 -7.51
N ASP A 148 -14.69 9.59 -8.25
CA ASP A 148 -16.09 9.20 -8.13
C ASP A 148 -16.26 7.81 -7.47
N ASN A 149 -15.17 7.18 -7.02
CA ASN A 149 -15.19 5.91 -6.31
C ASN A 149 -15.79 6.10 -4.89
N PRO A 150 -16.94 5.48 -4.57
CA PRO A 150 -17.62 5.72 -3.29
C PRO A 150 -16.81 5.24 -2.09
N ALA A 151 -16.05 4.16 -2.23
CA ALA A 151 -15.22 3.66 -1.13
C ALA A 151 -14.03 4.60 -0.89
N LEU A 152 -13.37 5.09 -1.93
CA LEU A 152 -12.27 6.05 -1.78
C LEU A 152 -12.77 7.37 -1.18
N ILE A 153 -13.95 7.86 -1.58
CA ILE A 153 -14.58 9.02 -0.96
C ILE A 153 -14.83 8.78 0.53
N ALA A 154 -15.33 7.59 0.90
CA ALA A 154 -15.58 7.21 2.30
C ALA A 154 -14.30 7.05 3.14
N LEU A 155 -13.16 6.71 2.52
CA LEU A 155 -11.85 6.73 3.19
C LEU A 155 -11.38 8.15 3.56
N GLY A 156 -12.00 9.18 2.97
CA GLY A 156 -11.75 10.57 3.28
C GLY A 156 -10.42 11.10 2.73
N LYS A 157 -10.12 12.35 3.09
CA LYS A 157 -8.89 13.03 2.67
C LYS A 157 -7.73 12.65 3.60
N PHE A 158 -6.54 12.57 3.03
CA PHE A 158 -5.31 12.36 3.78
C PHE A 158 -4.16 13.16 3.16
N LYS A 159 -3.18 13.51 3.99
CA LYS A 159 -1.87 13.99 3.57
C LYS A 159 -1.05 12.78 3.11
N ALA A 160 -0.63 12.78 1.85
CA ALA A 160 0.31 11.81 1.32
C ALA A 160 1.76 12.22 1.64
N ASP A 161 2.61 11.23 1.89
CA ASP A 161 4.06 11.40 2.00
C ASP A 161 4.63 11.87 0.64
N PRO A 162 5.34 13.02 0.58
CA PRO A 162 5.87 13.55 -0.68
C PRO A 162 7.15 12.85 -1.16
N LEU A 163 7.67 11.83 -0.45
CA LEU A 163 8.85 11.09 -0.91
C LEU A 163 8.66 10.54 -2.34
N PRO A 164 9.59 10.82 -3.28
CA PRO A 164 9.54 10.24 -4.61
C PRO A 164 9.63 8.71 -4.53
N VAL A 165 8.61 7.99 -5.00
CA VAL A 165 8.58 6.51 -4.91
C VAL A 165 9.82 5.87 -5.55
N GLY A 166 10.33 6.47 -6.63
CA GLY A 166 11.56 6.02 -7.28
C GLY A 166 12.82 6.05 -6.39
N SER A 167 12.89 6.96 -5.40
CA SER A 167 14.04 7.03 -4.49
C SER A 167 14.04 5.90 -3.46
N LEU A 168 12.88 5.25 -3.20
CA LEU A 168 12.79 4.16 -2.23
C LEU A 168 13.54 2.90 -2.69
N ALA A 169 13.77 2.76 -4.00
CA ALA A 169 14.46 1.61 -4.58
C ALA A 169 15.87 1.40 -3.97
N MET A 170 16.59 2.48 -3.66
CA MET A 170 17.94 2.39 -3.10
C MET A 170 17.98 1.76 -1.70
N TYR A 171 16.88 1.85 -0.95
CA TYR A 171 16.78 1.31 0.41
C TYR A 171 16.18 -0.10 0.45
N ARG A 172 15.69 -0.65 -0.67
CA ARG A 172 15.00 -1.94 -0.69
C ARG A 172 15.86 -3.09 -0.15
N ALA A 173 17.12 -3.16 -0.56
CA ALA A 173 18.02 -4.20 -0.08
C ALA A 173 18.26 -4.08 1.43
N LYS A 174 18.42 -2.85 1.93
CA LYS A 174 18.57 -2.59 3.35
C LYS A 174 17.31 -2.93 4.15
N ALA A 175 16.14 -2.60 3.62
CA ALA A 175 14.85 -2.96 4.21
C ALA A 175 14.71 -4.48 4.39
N GLN A 176 15.09 -5.26 3.37
CA GLN A 176 15.11 -6.72 3.45
C GLN A 176 16.05 -7.20 4.56
N MET A 177 17.29 -6.70 4.60
CA MET A 177 18.26 -7.07 5.63
C MET A 177 17.74 -6.77 7.04
N ILE A 178 17.13 -5.62 7.25
CA ILE A 178 16.55 -5.26 8.55
C ILE A 178 15.44 -6.25 8.93
N PHE A 179 14.50 -6.54 8.03
CA PHE A 179 13.43 -7.50 8.32
C PHE A 179 13.95 -8.89 8.65
N ASP A 180 14.94 -9.37 7.89
CA ASP A 180 15.59 -10.66 8.13
C ASP A 180 16.27 -10.70 9.51
N GLN A 181 17.03 -9.65 9.85
CA GLN A 181 17.76 -9.53 11.12
C GLN A 181 16.83 -9.54 12.34
N VAL A 182 15.66 -8.90 12.25
CA VAL A 182 14.72 -8.82 13.37
C VAL A 182 13.70 -9.96 13.38
N GLY A 183 13.74 -10.86 12.40
CA GLY A 183 12.82 -12.00 12.31
C GLY A 183 11.40 -11.64 11.89
N TYR A 184 11.22 -10.57 11.11
CA TYR A 184 9.94 -10.22 10.49
C TYR A 184 9.70 -11.11 9.25
N ARG A 185 9.28 -12.34 9.52
CA ARG A 185 9.03 -13.38 8.50
C ARG A 185 7.82 -13.06 7.63
#